data_AF-A0A6G4WQC6-F1
#
_entry.id   AF-A0A6G4WQC6-F1
#
_cell.length_a   1.000
_cell.length_b   1.000
_cell.length_c   1.000
_cell.angle_alpha   90.00
_cell.angle_beta   90.00
_cell.angle_gamma   90.00
#
_symmetry.space_group_name_H-M   'P 1'
#
loop_
_entity.id
_entity.type
_entity.pdbx_description
1 polymer ?
#
loop_
_entity_poly.entity_id
_entity_poly.type
_entity_poly.pdbx_seq_one_letter_code
_entity_poly.pdbx_strand_id
1 'polypeptide(L)'
;MIVRSRRTAEVQVPAQEARRCTRCSCRLSRYNQHELCGSCHRSATFSQPPASVPEDVCNRHDVRHALSRRDFGGVCRLVREHGGLRQEDMAILTGLSQSFLSQLELGNRRLTNIDRIVVLLDGIGAPADMTGPMLRLLPDE
;
A
#
# COMPACT_ATOMS: atom_id res chain seq x y z
N MET A 1 62.07 -29.32 -34.84
CA MET A 1 60.67 -29.34 -35.34
C MET A 1 59.77 -28.78 -34.24
N ILE A 2 59.00 -27.74 -34.57
CA ILE A 2 58.22 -26.91 -33.64
C ILE A 2 56.87 -27.57 -33.39
N VAL A 3 56.49 -27.85 -32.14
CA VAL A 3 55.11 -28.22 -31.80
C VAL A 3 54.48 -27.08 -31.00
N ARG A 4 53.50 -26.44 -31.64
CA ARG A 4 52.79 -25.25 -31.20
C ARG A 4 51.80 -25.55 -30.07
N SER A 5 51.70 -24.57 -29.17
CA SER A 5 50.70 -24.36 -28.13
C SER A 5 49.27 -24.79 -28.44
N ARG A 6 48.52 -25.15 -27.40
CA ARG A 6 47.14 -24.67 -27.22
C ARG A 6 46.94 -24.19 -25.77
N ARG A 7 47.09 -22.88 -25.57
CA ARG A 7 46.52 -22.19 -24.40
C ARG A 7 45.00 -22.28 -24.55
N THR A 8 44.34 -22.92 -23.61
CA THR A 8 42.91 -22.78 -23.38
C THR A 8 42.64 -21.33 -23.02
N ALA A 9 41.94 -20.61 -23.89
CA ALA A 9 41.40 -19.30 -23.59
C ALA A 9 40.24 -19.49 -22.60
N GLU A 10 40.46 -19.13 -21.34
CA GLU A 10 39.37 -18.95 -20.38
C GLU A 10 38.49 -17.80 -20.89
N VAL A 11 37.26 -18.15 -21.28
CA VAL A 11 36.24 -17.14 -21.62
C VAL A 11 35.82 -16.48 -20.31
N GLN A 12 36.42 -15.33 -20.02
CA GLN A 12 36.01 -14.47 -18.92
C GLN A 12 34.59 -13.96 -19.21
N VAL A 13 33.56 -14.58 -18.63
CA VAL A 13 32.21 -14.05 -18.66
C VAL A 13 32.22 -12.79 -17.78
N PRO A 14 32.01 -11.57 -18.32
CA PRO A 14 32.01 -10.38 -17.49
C PRO A 14 30.87 -10.54 -16.47
N ALA A 15 31.22 -10.49 -15.18
CA ALA A 15 30.26 -10.47 -14.10
C ALA A 15 29.42 -9.20 -14.26
N GLN A 16 28.26 -9.32 -14.89
CA GLN A 16 27.32 -8.21 -15.04
C GLN A 16 27.05 -7.65 -13.65
N GLU A 17 27.54 -6.44 -13.42
CA GLU A 17 27.40 -5.73 -12.18
C GLU A 17 25.90 -5.67 -11.84
N ALA A 18 25.58 -6.09 -10.63
CA ALA A 18 24.21 -6.27 -10.19
C ALA A 18 23.48 -4.93 -10.24
N ARG A 19 22.73 -4.67 -11.33
CA ARG A 19 21.91 -3.46 -11.46
C ARG A 19 21.00 -3.33 -10.24
N ARG A 20 20.90 -2.12 -9.69
CA ARG A 20 20.06 -1.81 -8.52
C ARG A 20 18.95 -0.84 -8.90
N CYS A 21 17.82 -0.97 -8.20
CA CYS A 21 16.71 -0.03 -8.31
C CYS A 21 17.16 1.37 -7.89
N THR A 22 16.88 2.40 -8.71
CA THR A 22 17.25 3.79 -8.39
C THR A 22 16.46 4.39 -7.23
N ARG A 23 15.33 3.76 -6.82
CA ARG A 23 14.48 4.22 -5.70
C ARG A 23 14.74 3.52 -4.37
N CYS A 24 14.87 2.20 -4.37
CA CYS A 24 15.01 1.40 -3.14
C CYS A 24 16.31 0.59 -3.05
N SER A 25 17.21 0.73 -4.03
CA SER A 25 18.51 0.07 -4.08
C SER A 25 18.50 -1.46 -4.08
N CYS A 26 17.33 -2.11 -4.19
CA CYS A 26 17.25 -3.57 -4.29
C CYS A 26 17.85 -4.05 -5.62
N ARG A 27 18.43 -5.26 -5.61
CA ARG A 27 19.02 -5.87 -6.80
C ARG A 27 17.92 -6.17 -7.82
N LEU A 28 18.09 -5.69 -9.04
CA LEU A 28 17.18 -5.94 -10.15
C LEU A 28 17.42 -7.33 -10.74
N SER A 29 16.33 -8.00 -11.11
CA SER A 29 16.39 -9.24 -11.88
C SER A 29 17.03 -9.00 -13.24
N ARG A 30 17.71 -10.02 -13.78
CA ARG A 30 18.27 -10.00 -15.14
C ARG A 30 17.23 -9.71 -16.24
N TYR A 31 15.97 -10.04 -15.98
CA TYR A 31 14.86 -9.83 -16.91
C TYR A 31 14.19 -8.45 -16.75
N ASN A 32 14.59 -7.66 -15.75
CA ASN A 32 14.03 -6.34 -15.56
C ASN A 32 14.75 -5.34 -16.47
N GLN A 33 14.02 -4.81 -17.45
CA GLN A 33 14.52 -3.82 -18.39
C GLN A 33 14.41 -2.38 -17.85
N HIS A 34 13.74 -2.18 -16.72
CA HIS A 34 13.51 -0.88 -16.10
C HIS A 34 14.59 -0.52 -15.08
N GLU A 35 14.77 0.78 -14.82
CA GLU A 35 15.67 1.31 -13.76
C GLU A 35 15.08 1.18 -12.35
N LEU A 36 13.77 0.92 -12.27
CA LEU A 36 13.05 0.65 -11.04
C LEU A 36 12.73 -0.84 -10.92
N CYS A 37 12.74 -1.36 -9.69
CA CYS A 37 12.19 -2.69 -9.44
C CYS A 37 10.69 -2.70 -9.72
N GLY A 38 10.09 -3.86 -10.00
CA GLY A 38 8.67 -3.94 -10.33
C GLY A 38 7.75 -3.27 -9.30
N SER A 39 8.09 -3.34 -8.01
CA SER A 39 7.35 -2.62 -6.95
C SER A 39 7.51 -1.10 -7.07
N CYS A 40 8.74 -0.60 -7.16
CA CYS A 40 8.99 0.84 -7.29
C CYS A 40 8.47 1.42 -8.61
N HIS A 41 8.48 0.62 -9.69
CA HIS A 41 7.92 1.00 -10.98
C HIS A 41 6.40 1.15 -10.87
N ARG A 42 5.70 0.17 -10.29
CA ARG A 42 4.26 0.29 -10.02
C ARG A 42 3.96 1.53 -9.18
N SER A 43 4.66 1.72 -8.06
CA SER A 43 4.49 2.91 -7.21
C SER A 43 4.96 4.22 -7.85
N ALA A 44 5.57 4.21 -9.05
CA ALA A 44 5.94 5.41 -9.80
C ALA A 44 4.98 5.69 -10.96
N THR A 45 4.38 4.65 -11.55
CA THR A 45 3.31 4.77 -12.56
C THR A 45 2.03 5.34 -11.97
N PHE A 46 1.79 5.14 -10.67
CA PHE A 46 0.67 5.76 -9.97
C PHE A 46 1.14 7.09 -9.37
N SER A 47 0.84 8.18 -10.09
CA SER A 47 1.11 9.55 -9.65
C SER A 47 0.15 9.92 -8.53
N GLN A 48 0.67 9.84 -7.31
CA GLN A 48 0.06 10.28 -6.05
C GLN A 48 -1.19 9.48 -5.61
N PRO A 49 -1.27 9.10 -4.33
CA PRO A 49 -2.53 8.62 -3.77
C PRO A 49 -3.57 9.74 -3.88
N PRO A 50 -4.86 9.39 -4.02
CA PRO A 50 -5.92 10.39 -3.96
C PRO A 50 -5.83 11.16 -2.64
N ALA A 51 -6.11 12.47 -2.70
CA ALA A 51 -6.03 13.34 -1.53
C ALA A 51 -7.05 12.97 -0.44
N SER A 52 -8.16 12.33 -0.82
CA SER A 52 -9.22 11.88 0.09
C SER A 52 -10.03 10.73 -0.51
N VAL A 53 -10.79 10.04 0.33
CA VAL A 53 -11.86 9.13 -0.11
C VAL A 53 -13.02 9.97 -0.67
N PRO A 54 -13.64 9.60 -1.80
CA PRO A 54 -14.83 10.26 -2.30
C PRO A 54 -15.97 10.24 -1.27
N GLU A 55 -16.63 11.39 -1.06
CA GLU A 55 -17.62 11.59 0.01
C GLU A 55 -18.85 10.67 -0.12
N ASP A 56 -19.22 10.30 -1.34
CA ASP A 56 -20.33 9.39 -1.63
C ASP A 56 -20.07 7.96 -1.14
N VAL A 57 -18.81 7.53 -1.11
CA VAL A 57 -18.42 6.16 -0.72
C VAL A 57 -18.79 5.88 0.73
N CYS A 58 -18.48 6.81 1.64
CA CYS A 58 -18.81 6.67 3.06
C CYS A 58 -20.31 6.76 3.35
N ASN A 59 -21.10 7.32 2.43
CA ASN A 59 -22.56 7.40 2.55
C ASN A 59 -23.30 6.16 2.04
N ARG A 60 -22.60 5.21 1.41
CA ARG A 60 -23.23 3.97 0.92
C ARG A 60 -23.75 3.11 2.07
N HIS A 61 -24.90 2.48 1.86
CA HIS A 61 -25.60 1.71 2.88
C HIS A 61 -24.76 0.57 3.48
N ASP A 62 -24.00 -0.15 2.64
CA ASP A 62 -23.11 -1.23 3.05
C ASP A 62 -21.95 -0.73 3.93
N VAL A 63 -21.33 0.40 3.55
CA VAL A 63 -20.28 1.06 4.35
C VAL A 63 -20.83 1.54 5.70
N ARG A 64 -22.00 2.20 5.69
CA ARG A 64 -22.69 2.66 6.92
C ARG A 64 -23.08 1.52 7.85
N HIS A 65 -23.55 0.39 7.29
CA HIS A 65 -23.87 -0.80 8.05
C HIS A 65 -22.61 -1.43 8.69
N ALA A 66 -21.50 -1.51 7.94
CA ALA A 66 -20.22 -1.98 8.48
C ALA A 66 -19.68 -1.06 9.59
N LEU A 67 -19.78 0.26 9.42
CA LEU A 67 -19.41 1.26 10.43
C LEU A 67 -20.23 1.08 11.72
N SER A 68 -21.55 0.90 11.59
CA SER A 68 -22.47 0.71 12.72
C SER A 68 -22.15 -0.56 13.52
N ARG A 69 -21.66 -1.60 12.84
CA ARG A 69 -21.21 -2.86 13.44
C ARG A 69 -19.77 -2.79 13.97
N ARG A 70 -19.07 -1.67 13.79
CA ARG A 70 -17.64 -1.49 14.08
C ARG A 70 -16.76 -2.55 13.38
N ASP A 71 -17.19 -2.98 12.20
CA ASP A 71 -16.44 -3.90 11.35
C ASP A 71 -15.43 -3.12 10.49
N PHE A 72 -14.33 -2.68 11.12
CA PHE A 72 -13.33 -1.85 10.45
C PHE A 72 -12.63 -2.56 9.29
N GLY A 73 -12.56 -3.90 9.30
CA GLY A 73 -12.05 -4.66 8.16
C GLY A 73 -12.99 -4.59 6.95
N GLY A 74 -14.29 -4.81 7.19
CA GLY A 74 -15.33 -4.63 6.18
C GLY A 74 -15.37 -3.19 5.65
N VAL A 75 -15.26 -2.18 6.52
CA VAL A 75 -15.22 -0.77 6.12
C VAL A 75 -14.04 -0.48 5.20
N CYS A 76 -12.80 -0.84 5.58
CA CYS A 76 -11.62 -0.62 4.75
C CYS A 76 -11.77 -1.27 3.37
N ARG A 77 -12.29 -2.50 3.32
CA ARG A 77 -12.51 -3.22 2.07
C ARG A 77 -13.55 -2.53 1.18
N LEU A 78 -14.71 -2.18 1.73
CA LEU A 78 -15.80 -1.55 0.98
C LEU A 78 -15.42 -0.15 0.49
N VAL A 79 -14.77 0.65 1.34
CA VAL A 79 -14.27 1.97 0.96
C VAL A 79 -13.26 1.85 -0.18
N ARG A 80 -12.37 0.86 -0.12
CA ARG A 80 -11.38 0.61 -1.15
C ARG A 80 -12.03 0.19 -2.48
N GLU A 81 -12.98 -0.73 -2.43
CA GLU A 81 -13.68 -1.24 -3.61
C GLU A 81 -14.54 -0.16 -4.28
N HIS A 82 -15.31 0.60 -3.51
CA HIS A 82 -16.20 1.65 -4.04
C HIS A 82 -15.45 2.93 -4.43
N GLY A 83 -14.36 3.26 -3.73
CA GLY A 83 -13.52 4.43 -4.03
C GLY A 83 -12.46 4.17 -5.11
N GLY A 84 -12.37 2.95 -5.66
CA GLY A 84 -11.35 2.57 -6.63
C GLY A 84 -9.92 2.66 -6.07
N LEU A 85 -9.76 2.54 -4.76
CA LEU A 85 -8.48 2.74 -4.07
C LEU A 85 -7.66 1.46 -4.10
N ARG A 86 -6.34 1.59 -4.09
CA ARG A 86 -5.44 0.47 -3.78
C ARG A 86 -5.28 0.39 -2.26
N GLN A 87 -4.81 -0.76 -1.78
CA GLN A 87 -4.53 -0.92 -0.36
C GLN A 87 -3.38 -0.01 0.11
N GLU A 88 -2.46 0.34 -0.79
CA GLU A 88 -1.39 1.30 -0.56
C GLU A 88 -1.94 2.74 -0.41
N ASP A 89 -2.92 3.13 -1.23
CA ASP A 89 -3.59 4.43 -1.12
C ASP A 89 -4.35 4.53 0.21
N MET A 90 -5.06 3.47 0.57
CA MET A 90 -5.78 3.37 1.84
C MET A 90 -4.81 3.44 3.04
N ALA A 91 -3.63 2.83 2.93
CA ALA A 91 -2.57 2.89 3.95
C ALA A 91 -2.09 4.33 4.17
N ILE A 92 -1.91 5.08 3.09
CA ILE A 92 -1.48 6.48 3.16
C ILE A 92 -2.58 7.36 3.77
N LEU A 93 -3.82 7.21 3.30
CA LEU A 93 -4.98 7.99 3.78
C LEU A 93 -5.26 7.76 5.27
N THR A 94 -5.06 6.54 5.77
CA THR A 94 -5.43 6.16 7.16
C THR A 94 -4.25 6.10 8.11
N GLY A 95 -3.02 6.34 7.63
CA GLY A 95 -1.79 6.17 8.41
C GLY A 95 -1.53 4.73 8.90
N LEU A 96 -2.32 3.74 8.45
CA LEU A 96 -2.13 2.33 8.77
C LEU A 96 -1.10 1.70 7.82
N SER A 97 -0.36 0.69 8.28
CA SER A 97 0.52 -0.04 7.35
C SER A 97 -0.31 -0.89 6.39
N GLN A 98 0.17 -1.03 5.14
CA GLN A 98 -0.47 -1.90 4.14
C GLN A 98 -0.64 -3.34 4.65
N SER A 99 0.38 -3.87 5.36
CA SER A 99 0.33 -5.22 5.94
C SER A 99 -0.73 -5.35 7.04
N PHE A 100 -0.91 -4.30 7.85
CA PHE A 100 -1.95 -4.26 8.87
C PHE A 100 -3.33 -4.19 8.22
N LEU A 101 -3.51 -3.33 7.21
CA LEU A 101 -4.76 -3.25 6.44
C LEU A 101 -5.12 -4.59 5.79
N SER A 102 -4.15 -5.30 5.22
CA SER A 102 -4.36 -6.64 4.66
C SER A 102 -4.87 -7.62 5.71
N GLN A 103 -4.23 -7.67 6.88
CA GLN A 103 -4.67 -8.54 7.97
C GLN A 103 -6.04 -8.12 8.53
N LEU A 104 -6.34 -6.83 8.54
CA LEU A 104 -7.61 -6.27 8.98
C LEU A 104 -8.75 -6.64 8.01
N GLU A 105 -8.55 -6.48 6.71
CA GLU A 105 -9.53 -6.85 5.66
C GLU A 105 -9.80 -8.38 5.63
N LEU A 106 -8.80 -9.20 5.95
CA LEU A 106 -8.94 -10.65 6.05
C LEU A 106 -9.54 -11.13 7.38
N GLY A 107 -9.75 -10.23 8.35
CA GLY A 107 -10.22 -10.58 9.70
C GLY A 107 -9.16 -11.25 10.59
N ASN A 108 -7.91 -11.35 10.13
CA ASN A 108 -6.79 -11.92 10.89
C ASN A 108 -6.33 -11.00 12.02
N ARG A 109 -6.66 -9.72 11.96
CA ARG A 109 -6.33 -8.74 13.00
C ARG A 109 -7.50 -7.81 13.24
N ARG A 110 -7.72 -7.43 14.50
CA ARG A 110 -8.76 -6.47 14.90
C ARG A 110 -8.14 -5.13 15.22
N LEU A 111 -8.82 -4.05 14.84
CA LEU A 111 -8.47 -2.70 15.22
C LEU A 111 -9.20 -2.34 16.52
N THR A 112 -8.48 -2.34 17.64
CA THR A 112 -9.04 -2.14 18.99
C THR A 112 -8.54 -0.88 19.70
N ASN A 113 -7.42 -0.31 19.24
CA ASN A 113 -6.88 0.92 19.79
C ASN A 113 -7.74 2.11 19.30
N ILE A 114 -8.28 2.88 20.24
CA ILE A 114 -9.20 3.99 19.95
C ILE A 114 -8.52 5.05 19.11
N ASP A 115 -7.30 5.47 19.44
CA ASP A 115 -6.59 6.51 18.67
C ASP A 115 -6.43 6.12 17.19
N ARG A 116 -6.09 4.86 16.93
CA ARG A 116 -6.01 4.35 15.55
C ARG A 116 -7.36 4.21 14.87
N ILE A 117 -8.42 3.96 15.63
CA ILE A 117 -9.78 3.98 15.10
C ILE A 117 -10.14 5.41 14.69
N VAL A 118 -9.82 6.41 15.50
CA VAL A 118 -10.05 7.83 15.17
C VAL A 118 -9.30 8.20 13.89
N VAL A 119 -8.00 7.89 13.81
CA VAL A 119 -7.18 8.18 12.61
C VAL A 119 -7.73 7.46 11.37
N LEU A 120 -8.18 6.21 11.50
CA LEU A 120 -8.84 5.49 10.40
C LEU A 120 -10.11 6.22 9.94
N LEU A 121 -10.99 6.57 10.88
CA LEU A 121 -12.28 7.19 10.59
C LEU A 121 -12.11 8.58 9.96
N ASP A 122 -11.12 9.34 10.43
CA ASP A 122 -10.75 10.63 9.87
C ASP A 122 -10.17 10.48 8.45
N GLY A 123 -9.23 9.55 8.27
CA GLY A 123 -8.60 9.28 6.97
C GLY A 123 -9.56 8.80 5.88
N ILE A 124 -10.70 8.19 6.26
CA ILE A 124 -11.75 7.80 5.31
C ILE A 124 -12.87 8.85 5.17
N GLY A 125 -12.84 9.93 5.95
CA GLY A 125 -13.91 10.94 5.95
C GLY A 125 -15.25 10.38 6.45
N ALA A 126 -15.24 9.48 7.43
CA ALA A 126 -16.45 8.85 7.94
C ALA A 126 -17.40 9.90 8.57
N PRO A 127 -18.71 9.92 8.25
CA PRO A 127 -19.63 10.96 8.72
C PRO A 127 -19.75 11.00 10.25
N ALA A 128 -19.79 12.22 10.80
CA ALA A 128 -19.79 12.49 12.24
C ALA A 128 -20.96 11.83 12.98
N ASP A 129 -22.12 11.77 12.31
CA ASP A 129 -23.35 11.19 12.87
C ASP A 129 -23.23 9.68 13.18
N MET A 130 -22.21 9.01 12.64
CA MET A 130 -22.02 7.55 12.78
C MET A 130 -20.85 7.17 13.68
N THR A 131 -19.88 8.07 13.85
CA THR A 131 -18.71 7.83 14.73
C THR A 131 -19.00 8.26 16.16
N GLY A 132 -19.99 9.14 16.36
CA GLY A 132 -20.41 9.62 17.67
C GLY A 132 -19.37 10.56 18.29
N PRO A 133 -19.78 11.46 19.21
CA PRO A 133 -18.92 12.49 19.76
C PRO A 133 -17.72 11.94 20.55
N MET A 134 -17.76 10.67 20.98
CA MET A 134 -16.62 10.05 21.70
C MET A 134 -15.42 9.70 20.80
N LEU A 135 -15.61 9.55 19.48
CA LEU A 135 -14.54 9.11 18.57
C LEU A 135 -14.00 10.22 17.67
N ARG A 136 -14.50 11.46 17.79
CA ARG A 136 -13.83 12.62 17.21
C ARG A 136 -13.41 13.54 18.34
N LEU A 137 -12.10 13.74 18.48
CA LEU A 137 -11.59 14.95 19.10
C LEU A 137 -12.13 16.09 18.22
N LEU A 138 -13.14 16.81 18.70
CA LEU A 138 -13.51 18.09 18.12
C LEU A 138 -12.23 18.93 18.11
N PRO A 139 -11.84 19.56 17.00
CA PRO A 139 -10.76 20.53 17.04
C PRO A 139 -11.14 21.58 18.09
N ASP A 140 -10.27 21.81 19.07
CA ASP A 140 -10.39 22.97 19.94
C ASP A 140 -10.36 24.22 19.04
N GLU A 141 -11.48 24.96 19.00
CA GLU A 141 -11.61 26.23 18.27
C GLU A 141 -10.69 27.32 18.83
#